data_AF-D7CAJ5-F1
#
_entry.id   AF-D7CAJ5-F1
#
_cell.length_a   1.000
_cell.length_b   1.000
_cell.length_c   1.000
_cell.angle_alpha   90.00
_cell.angle_beta   90.00
_cell.angle_gamma   90.00
#
_symmetry.space_group_name_H-M   'P 1'
#
loop_
_entity.id
_entity.type
_entity.pdbx_description
1 polymer ?
#
loop_
_entity_poly.entity_id
_entity_poly.type
_entity_poly.pdbx_seq_one_letter_code
_entity_poly.pdbx_strand_id
1 'polypeptide(L)'
;MIAGLATLAYLILPNVVVPAFSFNKPNGRFNYTWQRFSTDAWTDPCGVAGLCGSLVLSLQLAVWATLGATVLGTLIAFVRARHRFRARGAVGSLVFLPLAMPEVVMAASPATLFLNVGVERLPHFRPDFTPSPPPAAHAPRHPR
;
A
#
# COMPACT_ATOMS: atom_id res chain seq x y z
N MET A 1 15.72 -24.50 21.60
CA MET A 1 15.19 -24.93 20.29
C MET A 1 13.66 -24.79 20.22
N ILE A 2 12.91 -25.32 21.18
CA ILE A 2 11.43 -25.25 21.23
C ILE A 2 10.89 -23.80 21.24
N ALA A 3 11.48 -22.92 22.05
CA ALA A 3 11.07 -21.50 22.10
C ALA A 3 11.25 -20.78 20.74
N GLY A 4 12.34 -21.05 20.02
CA GLY A 4 12.56 -20.46 18.68
C GLY A 4 11.56 -20.97 17.64
N LEU A 5 11.21 -22.26 17.69
CA LEU A 5 10.16 -22.86 16.87
C LEU A 5 8.78 -22.25 17.17
N ALA A 6 8.46 -22.03 18.44
CA ALA A 6 7.23 -21.36 18.86
C ALA A 6 7.16 -19.90 18.38
N THR A 7 8.26 -19.15 18.47
CA THR A 7 8.31 -17.77 17.95
C THR A 7 8.13 -17.73 16.44
N LEU A 8 8.79 -18.64 15.70
CA LEU A 8 8.64 -18.72 14.25
C LEU A 8 7.21 -19.07 13.85
N ALA A 9 6.59 -20.04 14.51
CA ALA A 9 5.20 -20.41 14.29
C ALA A 9 4.25 -19.24 14.58
N TYR A 10 4.48 -18.50 15.67
CA TYR A 10 3.68 -17.34 16.05
C TYR A 10 3.78 -16.19 15.03
N LEU A 11 4.98 -15.94 14.48
CA LEU A 11 5.18 -14.92 13.44
C LEU A 11 4.55 -15.31 12.10
N ILE A 12 4.54 -16.60 11.76
CA ILE A 12 3.95 -17.11 10.52
C ILE A 12 2.41 -17.17 10.61
N LEU A 13 1.86 -17.30 11.82
CA LEU A 13 0.42 -17.45 12.07
C LEU A 13 -0.46 -16.42 11.32
N PRO A 14 -0.26 -15.09 11.45
CA PRO A 14 -1.09 -14.11 10.72
C PRO A 14 -0.93 -14.22 9.20
N ASN A 15 0.26 -14.55 8.70
CA ASN A 15 0.52 -14.70 7.27
C ASN A 15 -0.19 -15.93 6.66
N VAL A 16 -0.50 -16.95 7.47
CA VAL A 16 -1.29 -18.13 7.06
C VAL A 16 -2.78 -17.88 7.22
N VAL A 17 -3.18 -17.07 8.21
CA VAL A 17 -4.58 -16.70 8.43
C VAL A 17 -5.13 -15.88 7.25
N VAL A 18 -4.37 -14.93 6.70
CA VAL A 18 -4.81 -14.13 5.53
C VAL A 18 -5.22 -14.97 4.32
N PRO A 19 -4.40 -15.90 3.79
CA PRO A 19 -4.79 -16.75 2.67
C PRO A 19 -5.89 -17.75 3.07
N ALA A 20 -5.95 -18.20 4.34
CA ALA A 20 -7.06 -19.03 4.79
C ALA A 20 -8.41 -18.29 4.70
N PHE A 21 -8.45 -17.02 5.09
CA PHE A 21 -9.63 -16.16 4.94
C PHE A 21 -9.92 -15.74 3.49
N SER A 22 -8.93 -15.83 2.58
CA SER A 22 -9.14 -15.59 1.13
C SER A 22 -10.09 -16.60 0.49
N PHE A 23 -10.22 -17.81 1.08
CA PHE A 23 -11.18 -18.83 0.64
C PHE A 23 -12.58 -18.67 1.26
N ASN A 24 -12.84 -17.61 2.04
CA ASN A 24 -14.15 -17.35 2.63
C ASN A 24 -14.94 -16.33 1.78
N LYS A 25 -16.15 -16.66 1.35
CA LYS A 25 -17.09 -15.77 0.63
C LYS A 25 -17.96 -14.99 1.64
N PRO A 26 -17.73 -13.68 1.86
CA PRO A 26 -18.57 -12.89 2.76
C PRO A 26 -19.84 -12.39 2.04
N ASN A 27 -21.00 -12.41 2.70
CA ASN A 27 -22.23 -11.77 2.21
C ASN A 27 -22.22 -10.21 2.33
N GLY A 28 -21.05 -9.60 2.51
CA GLY A 28 -20.89 -8.15 2.75
C GLY A 28 -19.42 -7.70 2.71
N ARG A 29 -19.15 -6.42 3.00
CA ARG A 29 -17.80 -5.81 2.90
C ARG A 29 -16.84 -6.22 4.02
N PHE A 30 -17.32 -6.93 5.05
CA PHE A 30 -16.55 -7.27 6.25
C PHE A 30 -16.53 -8.78 6.46
N ASN A 31 -15.33 -9.35 6.52
CA ASN A 31 -15.08 -10.78 6.59
C ASN A 31 -14.46 -11.14 7.96
N TYR A 32 -15.26 -11.02 9.03
CA TYR A 32 -14.84 -11.34 10.41
C TYR A 32 -15.29 -12.74 10.87
N THR A 33 -16.17 -13.41 10.12
CA THR A 33 -16.71 -14.73 10.45
C THR A 33 -16.62 -15.66 9.25
N TRP A 34 -16.20 -16.91 9.48
CA TRP A 34 -16.18 -17.94 8.45
C TRP A 34 -17.62 -18.27 8.02
N GLN A 35 -17.99 -17.97 6.76
CA GLN A 35 -19.35 -18.15 6.25
C GLN A 35 -19.42 -19.33 5.28
N ARG A 36 -18.68 -19.30 4.17
CA ARG A 36 -18.75 -20.31 3.10
C ARG A 36 -17.39 -20.44 2.39
N PHE A 37 -16.95 -21.68 2.19
CA PHE A 37 -15.76 -21.97 1.38
C PHE A 37 -16.04 -21.64 -0.10
N SER A 38 -15.15 -20.86 -0.71
CA SER A 38 -15.30 -20.41 -2.08
C SER A 38 -13.97 -20.14 -2.76
N THR A 39 -13.86 -20.65 -3.99
CA THR A 39 -12.72 -20.44 -4.89
C THR A 39 -12.99 -19.37 -5.97
N ASP A 40 -14.15 -18.70 -5.93
CA ASP A 40 -14.53 -17.70 -6.95
C ASP A 40 -13.55 -16.53 -7.03
N ALA A 41 -12.96 -16.11 -5.89
CA ALA A 41 -11.97 -15.04 -5.85
C ALA A 41 -10.68 -15.37 -6.63
N TRP A 42 -10.37 -16.65 -6.81
CA TRP A 42 -9.20 -17.13 -7.56
C TRP A 42 -9.51 -17.48 -9.01
N THR A 43 -10.79 -17.71 -9.34
CA THR A 43 -11.22 -18.07 -10.70
C THR A 43 -11.59 -16.85 -11.54
N ASP A 44 -12.04 -15.76 -10.92
CA ASP A 44 -12.19 -14.45 -11.58
C ASP A 44 -11.52 -13.31 -10.79
N PRO A 45 -10.16 -13.32 -10.69
CA PRO A 45 -9.44 -12.27 -9.98
C PRO A 45 -9.55 -10.90 -10.68
N CYS A 46 -9.95 -10.85 -11.96
CA CYS A 46 -10.23 -9.58 -12.66
C CYS A 46 -11.70 -9.15 -12.56
N GLY A 47 -12.59 -9.92 -11.95
CA GLY A 47 -14.02 -9.60 -11.78
C GLY A 47 -14.29 -8.39 -10.87
N VAL A 48 -13.30 -7.98 -10.09
CA VAL A 48 -13.32 -6.76 -9.28
C VAL A 48 -12.84 -5.57 -10.10
N ALA A 49 -13.72 -4.58 -10.27
CA ALA A 49 -13.47 -3.37 -11.06
C ALA A 49 -12.15 -2.71 -10.64
N GLY A 50 -11.20 -2.63 -11.60
CA GLY A 50 -9.91 -1.95 -11.41
C GLY A 50 -8.80 -2.78 -10.78
N LEU A 51 -9.01 -4.04 -10.38
CA LEU A 51 -7.96 -4.86 -9.75
C LEU A 51 -6.80 -5.11 -10.72
N CYS A 52 -7.09 -5.68 -11.89
CA CYS A 52 -6.05 -6.00 -12.88
C CYS A 52 -5.37 -4.75 -13.45
N GLY A 53 -6.09 -3.64 -13.62
CA GLY A 53 -5.49 -2.35 -14.00
C GLY A 53 -4.54 -1.79 -12.95
N SER A 54 -4.91 -1.87 -11.67
CA SER A 54 -4.07 -1.39 -10.56
C SER A 54 -2.82 -2.24 -10.38
N LEU A 55 -2.93 -3.56 -10.56
CA LEU A 55 -1.78 -4.48 -10.49
C LEU A 55 -0.75 -4.15 -11.57
N VAL A 56 -1.18 -4.00 -12.83
CA VAL A 56 -0.29 -3.69 -13.95
C VAL A 56 0.39 -2.34 -13.74
N LEU A 57 -0.37 -1.32 -13.34
CA LEU A 57 0.17 0.00 -13.06
C LEU A 57 1.23 -0.04 -11.95
N SER A 58 0.95 -0.75 -10.86
CA SER A 58 1.87 -0.90 -9.73
C SER A 58 3.16 -1.62 -10.15
N LEU A 59 3.04 -2.67 -10.96
CA LEU A 59 4.18 -3.44 -11.44
C LEU A 59 5.06 -2.61 -12.39
N GLN A 60 4.44 -1.86 -13.30
CA GLN A 60 5.14 -0.97 -14.21
C GLN A 60 5.90 0.13 -13.44
N LEU A 61 5.24 0.78 -12.47
CA LEU A 61 5.88 1.79 -11.62
C LEU A 61 7.02 1.22 -10.80
N ALA A 62 6.85 0.01 -10.24
CA ALA A 62 7.90 -0.66 -9.47
C ALA A 62 9.15 -0.90 -10.33
N VAL A 63 8.99 -1.40 -11.56
CA VAL A 63 10.12 -1.64 -12.48
C VAL A 63 10.87 -0.36 -12.80
N TRP A 64 10.17 0.72 -13.17
CA TRP A 64 10.80 2.00 -13.47
C TRP A 64 11.50 2.60 -12.24
N ALA A 65 10.86 2.52 -11.06
CA ALA A 65 11.43 3.01 -9.81
C ALA A 65 12.68 2.23 -9.41
N THR A 66 12.67 0.89 -9.52
CA THR A 66 13.84 0.05 -9.22
C THR A 66 14.98 0.36 -10.17
N LEU A 67 14.74 0.44 -11.48
CA LEU A 67 15.78 0.76 -12.46
C LEU A 67 16.42 2.13 -12.17
N GLY A 68 15.60 3.16 -11.93
CA GLY A 68 16.10 4.49 -11.58
C GLY A 68 16.91 4.50 -10.28
N ALA A 69 16.41 3.85 -9.23
CA ALA A 69 17.10 3.74 -7.95
C ALA A 69 18.41 2.95 -8.05
N THR A 70 18.44 1.85 -8.80
CA THR A 70 19.65 1.05 -9.00
C THR A 70 20.72 1.83 -9.76
N VAL A 71 20.36 2.46 -10.89
CA VAL A 71 21.33 3.26 -11.67
C VAL A 71 21.90 4.40 -10.82
N LEU A 72 21.05 5.16 -10.12
CA LEU A 72 21.49 6.26 -9.28
C LEU A 72 22.35 5.75 -8.10
N GLY A 73 21.93 4.68 -7.43
CA GLY A 73 22.67 4.05 -6.33
C GLY A 73 24.04 3.53 -6.78
N THR A 74 24.12 2.90 -7.94
CA THR A 74 25.38 2.40 -8.52
C THR A 74 26.32 3.54 -8.88
N LEU A 75 25.82 4.65 -9.45
CA LEU A 75 26.63 5.83 -9.74
C LEU A 75 27.21 6.45 -8.45
N ILE A 76 26.39 6.59 -7.40
CA ILE A 76 26.83 7.10 -6.10
C ILE A 76 27.88 6.18 -5.47
N ALA A 77 27.67 4.86 -5.53
CA ALA A 77 28.61 3.87 -5.04
C ALA A 77 29.96 3.93 -5.79
N PHE A 78 29.91 4.09 -7.12
CA PHE A 78 31.10 4.21 -7.97
C PHE A 78 31.90 5.48 -7.67
N VAL A 79 31.23 6.63 -7.50
CA VAL A 79 31.88 7.89 -7.11
C VAL A 79 32.54 7.77 -5.74
N ARG A 80 31.87 7.13 -4.76
CA ARG A 80 32.41 6.87 -3.42
C ARG A 80 33.64 5.95 -3.44
N ALA A 81 33.70 5.00 -4.39
CA ALA A 81 34.82 4.08 -4.52
C ALA A 81 36.08 4.73 -5.13
N ARG A 82 35.91 5.66 -6.09
CA ARG A 82 37.04 6.24 -6.84
C ARG A 82 37.59 7.56 -6.27
N HIS A 83 36.78 8.37 -5.58
CA HIS A 83 37.27 9.60 -4.93
C HIS A 83 37.39 9.42 -3.41
N ARG A 84 38.63 9.43 -2.88
CA ARG A 84 38.92 9.49 -1.43
C ARG A 84 38.65 10.87 -0.82
N PHE A 85 37.48 11.47 -1.09
CA PHE A 85 37.12 12.79 -0.57
C PHE A 85 36.30 12.75 0.72
N ARG A 86 36.41 13.85 1.47
CA ARG A 86 35.94 14.18 2.83
C ARG A 86 34.41 14.16 3.05
N ALA A 87 33.64 13.47 2.19
CA ALA A 87 32.18 13.36 2.26
C ALA A 87 31.67 12.11 3.02
N ARG A 88 32.56 11.24 3.53
CA ARG A 88 32.17 10.01 4.26
C ARG A 88 31.25 10.27 5.46
N GLY A 89 31.44 11.38 6.17
CA GLY A 89 30.60 11.78 7.30
C GLY A 89 29.22 12.29 6.85
N ALA A 90 29.18 13.16 5.85
CA ALA A 90 27.93 13.74 5.34
C ALA A 90 27.00 12.69 4.72
N VAL A 91 27.54 11.73 3.96
CA VAL A 91 26.75 10.63 3.37
C VAL A 91 26.20 9.70 4.46
N GLY A 92 26.95 9.46 5.55
CA GLY A 92 26.44 8.69 6.69
C GLY A 92 25.24 9.36 7.34
N SER A 93 25.34 10.65 7.67
CA SER A 93 24.25 11.41 8.30
C SER A 93 23.01 11.52 7.40
N LEU A 94 23.20 11.72 6.09
CA LEU A 94 22.10 11.83 5.13
C LEU A 94 21.35 10.51 4.88
N VAL A 95 21.96 9.35 5.20
CA VAL A 95 21.30 8.04 5.13
C VAL A 95 20.47 7.78 6.38
N PHE A 96 20.96 8.17 7.56
CA PHE A 96 20.22 8.01 8.82
C PHE A 96 19.02 8.95 8.94
N LEU A 97 19.09 10.14 8.34
CA LEU A 97 18.02 11.13 8.41
C LEU A 97 16.69 10.60 7.82
N PRO A 98 16.61 10.09 6.58
CA PRO A 98 15.38 9.50 6.04
C PRO A 98 15.00 8.16 6.67
N LEU A 99 15.95 7.44 7.27
CA LEU A 99 15.67 6.22 8.06
C LEU A 99 14.95 6.53 9.38
N ALA A 100 15.21 7.70 9.96
CA ALA A 100 14.54 8.18 11.18
C ALA A 100 13.26 8.98 10.90
N MET A 101 13.07 9.45 9.66
CA MET A 101 11.85 10.15 9.27
C MET A 101 10.68 9.15 9.23
N PRO A 102 9.51 9.53 9.78
CA PRO A 102 8.32 8.68 9.67
C PRO A 102 7.92 8.57 8.19
N GLU A 103 7.77 7.34 7.70
CA GLU A 103 7.33 7.05 6.33
C GLU A 103 6.01 7.78 5.99
N VAL A 104 5.13 7.92 6.97
CA VAL A 104 3.86 8.64 6.86
C VAL A 104 4.06 10.10 6.44
N VAL A 105 5.09 10.76 6.95
CA VAL A 105 5.38 12.17 6.63
C VAL A 105 5.91 12.29 5.20
N MET A 106 6.76 11.35 4.77
CA MET A 106 7.25 11.29 3.39
C MET A 106 6.12 11.03 2.39
N ALA A 107 5.14 10.19 2.73
CA ALA A 107 3.98 9.94 1.88
C ALA A 107 2.98 11.12 1.82
N ALA A 108 2.82 11.88 2.90
CA ALA A 108 1.85 12.98 2.97
C ALA A 108 2.33 14.28 2.30
N SER A 109 3.65 14.55 2.31
CA SER A 109 4.20 15.82 1.81
C SER A 109 4.02 16.07 0.30
N PRO A 110 4.04 15.08 -0.62
CA PRO A 110 3.70 15.30 -2.02
C PRO A 110 2.23 15.69 -2.20
N ALA A 111 1.32 15.14 -1.39
CA ALA A 111 -0.10 15.47 -1.45
C ALA A 111 -0.33 16.95 -1.11
N THR A 112 0.29 17.47 -0.04
CA THR A 112 0.19 18.89 0.31
C THR A 112 0.86 19.80 -0.72
N LEU A 113 1.94 19.34 -1.36
CA LEU A 113 2.59 20.06 -2.45
C LEU A 113 1.69 20.14 -3.70
N PHE A 114 1.00 19.05 -4.08
CA PHE A 114 0.07 19.06 -5.21
C PHE A 114 -1.15 19.97 -4.99
N LEU A 115 -1.65 20.04 -3.76
CA LEU A 115 -2.70 20.98 -3.37
C LEU A 115 -2.22 22.43 -3.49
N ASN A 116 -1.01 22.73 -3.02
CA ASN A 116 -0.42 24.08 -3.11
C ASN A 116 -0.07 24.49 -4.55
N VAL A 117 0.37 23.56 -5.40
CA VAL A 117 0.69 23.81 -6.82
C VAL A 117 -0.58 23.94 -7.68
N GLY A 118 -1.77 23.69 -7.13
CA GLY A 118 -3.05 23.93 -7.81
C GLY A 118 -3.47 22.81 -8.77
N VAL A 119 -2.98 21.58 -8.56
CA VAL A 119 -3.38 20.38 -9.34
C VAL A 119 -4.88 20.07 -9.19
N GLU A 120 -5.54 20.65 -8.18
CA GLU A 120 -6.99 20.63 -7.98
C GLU A 120 -7.80 21.20 -9.16
N ARG A 121 -7.17 21.96 -10.07
CA ARG A 121 -7.83 22.48 -11.27
C ARG A 121 -7.97 21.47 -12.41
N LEU A 122 -7.47 20.25 -12.27
CA LEU A 122 -7.65 19.22 -13.29
C LEU A 122 -9.08 18.65 -13.20
N PRO A 123 -9.94 18.80 -14.25
CA PRO A 123 -11.36 18.42 -14.18
C PRO A 123 -11.62 16.92 -13.94
N HIS A 124 -10.58 16.08 -13.95
CA HIS A 124 -10.65 14.64 -13.73
C HIS A 124 -10.16 14.18 -12.35
N PHE A 125 -9.49 15.04 -11.57
CA PHE A 125 -9.03 14.70 -10.21
C PHE A 125 -10.08 15.15 -9.20
N ARG A 126 -11.27 14.55 -9.24
CA ARG A 126 -12.19 14.60 -8.09
C ARG A 126 -11.85 13.44 -7.18
N PRO A 127 -11.25 13.67 -6.00
CA PRO A 127 -11.14 12.61 -5.03
C PRO A 127 -12.57 12.34 -4.53
N ASP A 128 -13.16 11.22 -4.95
CA ASP A 128 -14.50 10.76 -4.54
C ASP A 128 -14.48 10.31 -3.06
N PHE A 129 -14.23 11.26 -2.16
CA PHE A 129 -14.46 11.15 -0.72
C PHE A 129 -15.88 11.64 -0.39
N THR A 130 -16.86 11.39 -1.25
CA THR A 130 -18.24 11.60 -0.86
C THR A 130 -18.60 10.49 0.14
N PRO A 131 -18.86 10.82 1.43
CA PRO A 131 -19.37 9.83 2.35
C PRO A 131 -20.68 9.30 1.76
N SER A 132 -20.75 7.98 1.56
CA SER A 132 -21.98 7.32 1.13
C SER A 132 -23.10 7.73 2.08
N PRO A 133 -24.26 8.20 1.57
CA PRO A 133 -25.36 8.62 2.43
C PRO A 133 -25.73 7.50 3.39
N PRO A 134 -26.03 7.80 4.67
CA PRO A 134 -26.48 6.78 5.61
C PRO A 134 -27.69 6.05 5.01
N PRO A 135 -27.80 4.72 5.18
CA PRO A 135 -28.95 3.99 4.69
C PRO A 135 -30.21 4.65 5.23
N ALA A 136 -31.12 5.05 4.33
CA ALA A 136 -32.34 5.76 4.68
C ALA A 136 -33.04 5.00 5.80
N ALA A 137 -33.12 5.64 6.97
CA ALA A 137 -33.90 5.11 8.08
C ALA A 137 -35.31 4.87 7.55
N HIS A 138 -35.76 3.61 7.61
CA HIS A 138 -37.13 3.25 7.27
C HIS A 138 -38.07 4.12 8.11
N ALA A 139 -38.66 5.13 7.46
CA ALA A 139 -39.70 5.94 8.06
C ALA A 139 -40.85 4.99 8.47
N PRO A 140 -41.37 5.10 9.69
CA PRO A 140 -42.50 4.29 10.11
C PRO A 140 -43.68 4.64 9.19
N ARG A 141 -44.17 3.64 8.46
CA ARG A 141 -45.43 3.77 7.70
C ARG A 141 -46.53 4.10 8.70
N HIS A 142 -47.08 5.31 8.58
CA HIS A 142 -48.31 5.70 9.26
C HIS A 142 -49.44 4.71 8.90
N PRO A 143 -50.12 4.11 9.88
CA PRO A 143 -51.37 3.40 9.62
C PRO A 143 -52.47 4.45 9.41
N ARG A 144 -53.17 4.34 8.28
CA ARG A 144 -54.53 4.86 8.12
C ARG A 144 -55.49 3.70 8.27
#